data_AF-A0A7C8HM21-F1
#
_entry.id   AF-A0A7C8HM21-F1
#
_cell.length_a   1.000
_cell.length_b   1.000
_cell.length_c   1.000
_cell.angle_alpha   90.00
_cell.angle_beta   90.00
_cell.angle_gamma   90.00
#
_symmetry.space_group_name_H-M   'P 1'
#
loop_
_entity.id
_entity.type
_entity.pdbx_description
1 polymer ?
#
loop_
_entity_poly.entity_id
_entity_poly.type
_entity_poly.pdbx_seq_one_letter_code
_entity_poly.pdbx_strand_id
1 'polypeptide(L)'
;MTRNWLQLFAIAASLMAFALPAQAQTFRAATRGEAVDIVTADDGYLRNLTPADLSIRLQARDGGTPAQLKAQYEAALTPWTEAETARLDAMVARNAEKLAGLSAWLPDEVLFIKGGRGIDGGLPHTRANAIVFGPALPMADAELEQLFYHELFHVLSRRTSPAARDSLYGLIGFERCASVTLPPNLRGRGVSNPDVEDGAFTVEVDGGGEPVDLMPFLTASPERYDPAKPSFPSYFQLVFLNIKRGPRDTCSLVTATGVTSIFSPGAVQGPLFAKVGRNTHYVFHAEETLADNFAYLMTGRSDLPDMWVIDKLRARLALPPG
;
A
#
# COMPACT_ATOMS: atom_id res chain seq x y z
N MET A 1 -53.26 -37.59 -42.56
CA MET A 1 -51.90 -37.14 -42.25
C MET A 1 -51.95 -36.33 -40.96
N THR A 2 -51.69 -36.97 -39.84
CA THR A 2 -51.66 -36.38 -38.49
C THR A 2 -50.27 -35.78 -38.25
N ARG A 3 -50.19 -34.55 -37.75
CA ARG A 3 -48.92 -33.90 -37.40
C ARG A 3 -49.00 -33.34 -35.98
N ASN A 4 -48.28 -34.02 -35.09
CA ASN A 4 -48.07 -33.70 -33.68
C ASN A 4 -47.51 -32.29 -33.49
N TRP A 5 -48.05 -31.56 -32.52
CA TRP A 5 -47.43 -30.36 -31.94
C TRP A 5 -46.85 -30.78 -30.58
N LEU A 6 -45.51 -30.86 -30.50
CA LEU A 6 -44.80 -31.01 -29.23
C LEU A 6 -44.62 -29.64 -28.59
N GLN A 7 -45.11 -29.53 -27.35
CA GLN A 7 -44.90 -28.40 -26.46
C GLN A 7 -43.44 -28.36 -25.97
N LEU A 8 -42.83 -27.18 -25.99
CA LEU A 8 -41.56 -26.92 -25.31
C LEU A 8 -41.84 -25.95 -24.16
N PHE A 9 -41.84 -26.49 -22.93
CA PHE A 9 -41.79 -25.70 -21.69
C PHE A 9 -40.33 -25.32 -21.41
N ALA A 10 -40.02 -24.04 -21.44
CA ALA A 10 -38.75 -23.52 -20.94
C ALA A 10 -38.84 -23.34 -19.42
N ILE A 11 -38.09 -24.14 -18.67
CA ILE A 11 -37.92 -23.97 -17.22
C ILE A 11 -36.82 -22.92 -17.00
N ALA A 12 -37.20 -21.75 -16.50
CA ALA A 12 -36.24 -20.75 -16.03
C ALA A 12 -35.69 -21.22 -14.67
N ALA A 13 -34.42 -21.60 -14.63
CA ALA A 13 -33.72 -21.90 -13.38
C ALA A 13 -33.28 -20.60 -12.72
N SER A 14 -33.95 -20.20 -11.63
CA SER A 14 -33.50 -19.12 -10.75
C SER A 14 -32.28 -19.60 -9.95
N LEU A 15 -31.09 -19.10 -10.31
CA LEU A 15 -29.90 -19.23 -9.48
C LEU A 15 -30.05 -18.33 -8.25
N MET A 16 -30.47 -18.90 -7.12
CA MET A 16 -30.28 -18.28 -5.81
C MET A 16 -28.78 -18.29 -5.50
N ALA A 17 -28.16 -17.11 -5.49
CA ALA A 17 -26.84 -16.94 -4.94
C ALA A 17 -26.92 -17.17 -3.42
N PHE A 18 -26.37 -18.28 -2.94
CA PHE A 18 -26.17 -18.48 -1.51
C PHE A 18 -25.07 -17.52 -1.06
N ALA A 19 -25.45 -16.50 -0.28
CA ALA A 19 -24.48 -15.71 0.46
C ALA A 19 -23.76 -16.64 1.44
N LEU A 20 -22.44 -16.78 1.28
CA LEU A 20 -21.61 -17.44 2.28
C LEU A 20 -21.78 -16.67 3.60
N PRO A 21 -21.92 -17.36 4.75
CA PRO A 21 -21.96 -16.67 6.04
C PRO A 21 -20.67 -15.87 6.21
N ALA A 22 -20.79 -14.59 6.57
CA ALA A 22 -19.64 -13.77 6.88
C ALA A 22 -18.82 -14.45 7.98
N GLN A 23 -17.58 -14.83 7.69
CA GLN A 23 -16.63 -15.22 8.72
C GLN A 23 -16.37 -13.98 9.57
N ALA A 24 -16.38 -14.14 10.91
CA ALA A 24 -16.07 -13.03 11.80
C ALA A 24 -14.59 -12.68 11.67
N GLN A 25 -14.28 -11.48 11.18
CA GLN A 25 -12.90 -10.98 11.15
C GLN A 25 -12.42 -10.80 12.60
N THR A 26 -11.26 -11.36 12.92
CA THR A 26 -10.62 -11.20 14.23
C THR A 26 -9.55 -10.12 14.14
N PHE A 27 -9.62 -9.13 15.02
CA PHE A 27 -8.59 -8.11 15.19
C PHE A 27 -8.03 -8.23 16.59
N ARG A 28 -6.72 -8.44 16.73
CA ARG A 28 -6.10 -8.63 18.05
C ARG A 28 -4.63 -8.28 18.08
N ALA A 29 -4.10 -8.05 19.28
CA ALA A 29 -2.67 -8.03 19.50
C ALA A 29 -2.02 -9.36 19.10
N ALA A 30 -0.90 -9.27 18.38
CA ALA A 30 -0.03 -10.41 18.11
C ALA A 30 0.66 -10.86 19.41
N THR A 31 0.86 -12.16 19.58
CA THR A 31 1.84 -12.68 20.53
C THR A 31 3.24 -12.28 20.10
N ARG A 32 4.21 -12.32 21.03
CA ARG A 32 5.62 -12.03 20.68
C ARG A 32 6.15 -12.97 19.58
N GLY A 33 5.77 -14.25 19.61
CA GLY A 33 6.19 -15.22 18.60
C GLY A 33 5.68 -14.85 17.21
N GLU A 34 4.37 -14.61 17.08
CA GLU A 34 3.76 -14.16 15.82
C GLU A 34 4.39 -12.86 15.30
N ALA A 35 4.63 -11.90 16.20
CA ALA A 35 5.27 -10.64 15.82
C ALA A 35 6.69 -10.85 15.28
N VAL A 36 7.50 -11.70 15.91
CA VAL A 36 8.85 -12.05 15.43
C VAL A 36 8.78 -12.73 14.07
N ASP A 37 7.93 -13.75 13.93
CA ASP A 37 7.77 -14.50 12.69
C ASP A 37 7.41 -13.58 11.52
N ILE A 38 6.51 -12.61 11.75
CA ILE A 38 6.06 -11.67 10.73
C ILE A 38 7.13 -10.66 10.35
N VAL A 39 7.72 -9.95 11.33
CA VAL A 39 8.67 -8.87 11.00
C VAL A 39 10.00 -9.40 10.45
N THR A 40 10.35 -10.65 10.75
CA THR A 40 11.60 -11.30 10.30
C THR A 40 11.43 -12.30 9.15
N ALA A 41 10.21 -12.46 8.62
CA ALA A 41 9.93 -13.37 7.51
C ALA A 41 10.80 -13.12 6.29
N ASP A 42 11.33 -14.18 5.66
CA ASP A 42 11.97 -14.12 4.35
C ASP A 42 10.92 -13.90 3.25
N ASP A 43 10.33 -12.71 3.21
CA ASP A 43 9.29 -12.32 2.26
C ASP A 43 9.85 -11.48 1.10
N GLY A 44 8.95 -11.00 0.23
CA GLY A 44 9.32 -10.17 -0.92
C GLY A 44 10.03 -8.88 -0.50
N TYR A 45 9.59 -8.27 0.59
CA TYR A 45 10.19 -7.03 1.11
C TYR A 45 11.64 -7.25 1.53
N LEU A 46 11.93 -8.21 2.42
CA LEU A 46 13.30 -8.44 2.88
C LEU A 46 14.24 -8.88 1.75
N ARG A 47 13.73 -9.66 0.77
CA ARG A 47 14.53 -10.08 -0.39
C ARG A 47 14.89 -8.94 -1.35
N ASN A 48 14.09 -7.88 -1.37
CA ASN A 48 14.24 -6.77 -2.31
C ASN A 48 14.95 -5.54 -1.73
N LEU A 49 15.33 -5.57 -0.45
CA LEU A 49 16.06 -4.47 0.19
C LEU A 49 17.34 -4.14 -0.56
N THR A 50 17.57 -2.84 -0.74
CA THR A 50 18.77 -2.32 -1.40
C THR A 50 19.93 -2.15 -0.42
N PRO A 51 21.17 -1.95 -0.90
CA PRO A 51 22.28 -1.54 -0.03
C PRO A 51 21.98 -0.24 0.74
N ALA A 52 21.24 0.70 0.14
CA ALA A 52 20.80 1.91 0.82
C ALA A 52 19.80 1.59 1.94
N ASP A 53 18.80 0.73 1.70
CA ASP A 53 17.87 0.28 2.73
C ASP A 53 18.61 -0.29 3.93
N LEU A 54 19.53 -1.24 3.70
CA LEU A 54 20.27 -1.90 4.78
C LEU A 54 21.14 -0.91 5.55
N SER A 55 21.87 -0.04 4.86
CA SER A 55 22.69 0.99 5.51
C SER A 55 21.85 1.90 6.41
N ILE A 56 20.73 2.41 5.89
CA ILE A 56 19.90 3.41 6.57
C ILE A 56 19.12 2.77 7.73
N ARG A 57 18.46 1.62 7.50
CA ARG A 57 17.64 0.95 8.52
C ARG A 57 18.46 0.42 9.69
N LEU A 58 19.68 -0.07 9.41
CA LEU A 58 20.63 -0.50 10.45
C LEU A 58 21.40 0.66 11.09
N GLN A 59 21.24 1.88 10.57
CA GLN A 59 22.05 3.03 10.97
C GLN A 59 23.57 2.74 10.89
N ALA A 60 23.97 2.03 9.84
CA ALA A 60 25.33 1.54 9.62
C ALA A 60 25.93 2.13 8.34
N ARG A 61 26.95 2.99 8.48
CA ARG A 61 27.58 3.70 7.35
C ARG A 61 28.18 2.76 6.30
N ASP A 62 28.70 1.62 6.74
CA ASP A 62 29.36 0.63 5.87
C ASP A 62 28.39 -0.40 5.28
N GLY A 63 27.09 -0.20 5.48
CA GLY A 63 26.04 -1.15 5.09
C GLY A 63 25.80 -2.21 6.17
N GLY A 64 25.13 -3.29 5.79
CA GLY A 64 24.85 -4.41 6.68
C GLY A 64 24.15 -5.53 5.95
N THR A 65 23.60 -6.48 6.71
CA THR A 65 23.00 -7.71 6.18
C THR A 65 21.53 -7.84 6.57
N PRO A 66 20.71 -8.57 5.78
CA PRO A 66 19.35 -8.90 6.18
C PRO A 66 19.26 -9.60 7.54
N ALA A 67 20.23 -10.46 7.88
CA ALA A 67 20.28 -11.13 9.18
C ALA A 67 20.43 -10.15 10.36
N GLN A 68 21.30 -9.14 10.23
CA GLN A 68 21.42 -8.07 11.23
C GLN A 68 20.12 -7.27 11.35
N LEU A 69 19.45 -7.00 10.22
CA LEU A 69 18.20 -6.24 10.23
C LEU A 69 17.08 -7.02 10.92
N LYS A 70 16.96 -8.32 10.66
CA LYS A 70 16.02 -9.20 11.38
C LYS A 70 16.27 -9.20 12.88
N ALA A 71 17.53 -9.32 13.30
CA ALA A 71 17.91 -9.25 14.72
C ALA A 71 17.53 -7.90 15.36
N GLN A 72 17.73 -6.79 14.63
CA GLN A 72 17.29 -5.46 15.07
C GLN A 72 15.76 -5.38 15.18
N TYR A 73 15.02 -5.90 14.22
CA TYR A 73 13.55 -5.90 14.27
C TYR A 73 13.02 -6.69 15.45
N GLU A 74 13.52 -7.92 15.68
CA GLU A 74 13.14 -8.71 16.84
C GLU A 74 13.42 -7.95 18.15
N ALA A 75 14.61 -7.35 18.28
CA ALA A 75 15.00 -6.59 19.47
C ALA A 75 14.17 -5.32 19.68
N ALA A 76 13.58 -4.77 18.61
CA ALA A 76 12.78 -3.57 18.65
C ALA A 76 11.28 -3.83 18.90
N LEU A 77 10.83 -5.08 18.97
CA LEU A 77 9.45 -5.41 19.34
C LEU A 77 9.19 -5.07 20.81
N THR A 78 8.03 -4.48 21.09
CA THR A 78 7.62 -4.10 22.45
C THR A 78 6.23 -4.63 22.78
N PRO A 79 5.91 -4.92 24.04
CA PRO A 79 4.57 -5.35 24.41
C PRO A 79 3.58 -4.18 24.38
N TRP A 80 2.32 -4.49 24.09
CA TRP A 80 1.20 -3.59 24.33
C TRP A 80 0.95 -3.43 25.84
N THR A 81 0.69 -2.21 26.29
CA THR A 81 0.16 -1.97 27.64
C THR A 81 -1.34 -2.26 27.67
N GLU A 82 -1.90 -2.51 28.86
CA GLU A 82 -3.35 -2.72 29.02
C GLU A 82 -4.18 -1.54 28.47
N ALA A 83 -3.71 -0.31 28.68
CA ALA A 83 -4.36 0.88 28.18
C ALA A 83 -4.34 0.98 26.65
N GLU A 84 -3.24 0.59 26.01
CA GLU A 84 -3.16 0.57 24.55
C GLU A 84 -4.03 -0.53 23.94
N THR A 85 -4.01 -1.74 24.52
CA THR A 85 -4.88 -2.84 24.11
C THR A 85 -6.34 -2.42 24.20
N ALA A 86 -6.77 -1.84 25.32
CA ALA A 86 -8.14 -1.36 25.50
C ALA A 86 -8.53 -0.26 24.48
N ARG A 87 -7.59 0.61 24.08
CA ARG A 87 -7.83 1.62 23.04
C ARG A 87 -8.00 1.00 21.66
N LEU A 88 -7.18 0.00 21.31
CA LEU A 88 -7.30 -0.72 20.05
C LEU A 88 -8.61 -1.52 19.98
N ASP A 89 -8.97 -2.23 21.05
CA ASP A 89 -10.23 -2.97 21.14
C ASP A 89 -11.43 -2.04 21.01
N ALA A 90 -11.40 -0.88 21.68
CA ALA A 90 -12.44 0.14 21.56
C ALA A 90 -12.55 0.70 20.13
N MET A 91 -11.42 0.96 19.45
CA MET A 91 -11.40 1.39 18.06
C MET A 91 -12.04 0.36 17.13
N VAL A 92 -11.69 -0.92 17.28
CA VAL A 92 -12.28 -2.03 16.50
C VAL A 92 -13.77 -2.13 16.76
N ALA A 93 -14.20 -2.09 18.03
CA ALA A 93 -15.60 -2.18 18.41
C ALA A 93 -16.45 -1.04 17.82
N ARG A 94 -15.95 0.21 17.84
CA ARG A 94 -16.62 1.37 17.21
C ARG A 94 -16.79 1.21 15.70
N ASN A 95 -15.91 0.46 15.06
CA ASN A 95 -15.87 0.28 13.62
C ASN A 95 -16.43 -1.06 13.13
N ALA A 96 -17.03 -1.86 14.03
CA ALA A 96 -17.46 -3.23 13.74
C ALA A 96 -18.38 -3.35 12.51
N GLU A 97 -19.34 -2.44 12.34
CA GLU A 97 -20.26 -2.45 11.20
C GLU A 97 -19.54 -2.18 9.87
N LYS A 98 -18.66 -1.17 9.84
CA LYS A 98 -17.84 -0.83 8.67
C LYS A 98 -16.89 -1.99 8.31
N LEU A 99 -16.28 -2.63 9.31
CA LEU A 99 -15.39 -3.78 9.13
C LEU A 99 -16.15 -5.01 8.61
N ALA A 100 -17.37 -5.26 9.09
CA ALA A 100 -18.23 -6.32 8.57
C ALA A 100 -18.58 -6.08 7.09
N GLY A 101 -18.82 -4.83 6.68
CA GLY A 101 -19.02 -4.44 5.28
C GLY A 101 -17.80 -4.69 4.38
N LEU A 102 -16.60 -4.77 4.95
CA LEU A 102 -15.35 -5.06 4.25
C LEU A 102 -14.92 -6.53 4.32
N SER A 103 -15.69 -7.39 4.99
CA SER A 103 -15.33 -8.79 5.28
C SER A 103 -14.83 -9.59 4.06
N ALA A 104 -15.44 -9.39 2.88
CA ALA A 104 -15.05 -10.07 1.64
C ALA A 104 -13.66 -9.67 1.11
N TRP A 105 -13.12 -8.54 1.58
CA TRP A 105 -11.84 -7.98 1.15
C TRP A 105 -10.72 -8.19 2.16
N LEU A 106 -11.05 -8.53 3.40
CA LEU A 106 -10.11 -8.68 4.50
C LEU A 106 -9.75 -10.16 4.74
N PRO A 107 -8.58 -10.45 5.31
CA PRO A 107 -8.29 -11.77 5.84
C PRO A 107 -9.18 -12.07 7.06
N ASP A 108 -9.27 -13.36 7.42
CA ASP A 108 -10.02 -13.82 8.61
C ASP A 108 -9.44 -13.22 9.91
N GLU A 109 -8.16 -12.87 9.92
CA GLU A 109 -7.46 -12.30 11.05
C GLU A 109 -6.55 -11.15 10.62
N VAL A 110 -6.58 -10.05 11.39
CA VAL A 110 -5.64 -8.94 11.31
C VAL A 110 -4.94 -8.78 12.67
N LEU A 111 -3.61 -8.79 12.65
CA LEU A 111 -2.80 -8.72 13.86
C LEU A 111 -2.27 -7.31 14.11
N PHE A 112 -2.19 -6.91 15.39
CA PHE A 112 -1.58 -5.65 15.82
C PHE A 112 -0.24 -5.90 16.49
N ILE A 113 0.83 -5.38 15.89
CA ILE A 113 2.20 -5.46 16.40
C ILE A 113 2.63 -4.09 16.88
N LYS A 114 3.32 -4.01 18.02
CA LYS A 114 3.95 -2.76 18.50
C LYS A 114 5.46 -2.83 18.32
N GLY A 115 5.99 -1.93 17.49
CA GLY A 115 7.41 -1.80 17.19
C GLY A 115 8.02 -0.50 17.72
N GLY A 116 9.26 -0.59 18.18
CA GLY A 116 10.09 0.58 18.43
C GLY A 116 10.71 1.13 17.15
N ARG A 117 11.52 2.21 17.29
CA ARG A 117 12.18 2.87 16.14
C ARG A 117 13.17 2.00 15.37
N GLY A 118 13.58 0.87 15.94
CA GLY A 118 14.42 -0.12 15.24
C GLY A 118 13.69 -0.84 14.11
N ILE A 119 12.36 -0.85 14.10
CA ILE A 119 11.56 -1.37 12.99
C ILE A 119 11.18 -0.18 12.11
N ASP A 120 11.85 -0.05 10.97
CA ASP A 120 11.52 0.90 9.91
C ASP A 120 11.35 2.36 10.40
N GLY A 121 12.22 2.76 11.33
CA GLY A 121 12.21 4.10 11.92
C GLY A 121 11.08 4.36 12.92
N GLY A 122 10.26 3.34 13.21
CA GLY A 122 9.03 3.42 13.98
C GLY A 122 7.85 3.94 13.17
N LEU A 123 7.95 3.93 11.83
CA LEU A 123 6.83 4.26 10.96
C LEU A 123 5.80 3.12 11.01
N PRO A 124 4.50 3.44 11.15
CA PRO A 124 3.45 2.50 10.87
C PRO A 124 3.57 1.94 9.46
N HIS A 125 3.30 0.66 9.32
CA HIS A 125 3.26 -0.07 8.06
C HIS A 125 2.59 -1.43 8.27
N THR A 126 2.47 -2.21 7.20
CA THR A 126 1.98 -3.58 7.25
C THR A 126 2.99 -4.61 6.76
N ARG A 127 2.89 -5.82 7.31
CA ARG A 127 3.60 -7.02 6.85
C ARG A 127 2.68 -8.22 7.01
N ALA A 128 2.56 -9.04 5.97
CA ALA A 128 1.57 -10.11 5.91
C ALA A 128 0.14 -9.58 6.22
N ASN A 129 -0.56 -10.16 7.19
CA ASN A 129 -1.86 -9.72 7.68
C ASN A 129 -1.78 -8.84 8.94
N ALA A 130 -0.60 -8.29 9.27
CA ALA A 130 -0.40 -7.49 10.46
C ALA A 130 -0.20 -6.01 10.15
N ILE A 131 -0.73 -5.16 11.04
CA ILE A 131 -0.41 -3.75 11.16
C ILE A 131 0.67 -3.60 12.22
N VAL A 132 1.83 -3.09 11.83
CA VAL A 132 2.96 -2.77 12.71
C VAL A 132 2.85 -1.30 13.09
N PHE A 133 2.45 -1.03 14.32
CA PHE A 133 2.41 0.31 14.87
C PHE A 133 3.80 0.75 15.37
N GLY A 134 4.01 2.07 15.39
CA GLY A 134 5.17 2.69 16.00
C GLY A 134 5.19 2.60 17.54
N PRO A 135 6.17 3.25 18.19
CA PRO A 135 6.38 3.13 19.63
C PRO A 135 5.24 3.71 20.48
N ALA A 136 4.41 4.57 19.90
CA ALA A 136 3.24 5.16 20.54
C ALA A 136 2.07 5.20 19.54
N LEU A 137 0.85 4.95 20.04
CA LEU A 137 -0.37 5.19 19.30
C LEU A 137 -0.63 6.70 19.17
N PRO A 138 -1.34 7.15 18.12
CA PRO A 138 -1.86 8.51 18.07
C PRO A 138 -2.63 8.87 19.34
N MET A 139 -2.49 10.14 19.75
CA MET A 139 -3.10 10.64 20.98
C MET A 139 -4.60 10.75 20.85
N ALA A 140 -5.08 11.27 19.71
CA ALA A 140 -6.51 11.37 19.44
C ALA A 140 -7.04 10.08 18.81
N ASP A 141 -8.24 9.67 19.23
CA ASP A 141 -8.90 8.47 18.69
C ASP A 141 -9.24 8.59 17.21
N ALA A 142 -9.54 9.79 16.71
CA ALA A 142 -9.77 10.03 15.29
C ALA A 142 -8.50 9.84 14.44
N GLU A 143 -7.34 10.25 14.96
CA GLU A 143 -6.05 10.04 14.29
C GLU A 143 -5.66 8.56 14.30
N LEU A 144 -5.93 7.85 15.40
CA LEU A 144 -5.72 6.41 15.51
C LEU A 144 -6.61 5.65 14.51
N GLU A 145 -7.88 6.04 14.38
CA GLU A 145 -8.81 5.44 13.43
C GLU A 145 -8.41 5.70 11.98
N GLN A 146 -7.98 6.93 11.67
CA GLN A 146 -7.46 7.25 10.34
C GLN A 146 -6.21 6.42 10.00
N LEU A 147 -5.25 6.34 10.94
CA LEU A 147 -4.07 5.50 10.78
C LEU A 147 -4.45 4.04 10.58
N PHE A 148 -5.33 3.50 11.43
CA PHE A 148 -5.77 2.12 11.32
C PHE A 148 -6.38 1.82 9.95
N TYR A 149 -7.22 2.69 9.41
CA TYR A 149 -7.79 2.47 8.09
C TYR A 149 -6.77 2.61 6.96
N HIS A 150 -5.83 3.55 7.06
CA HIS A 150 -4.70 3.65 6.12
C HIS A 150 -3.95 2.31 6.06
N GLU A 151 -3.52 1.80 7.21
CA GLU A 151 -2.79 0.54 7.28
C GLU A 151 -3.67 -0.67 6.88
N LEU A 152 -4.95 -0.65 7.23
CA LEU A 152 -5.88 -1.71 6.85
C LEU A 152 -6.04 -1.81 5.33
N PHE A 153 -5.92 -0.69 4.60
CA PHE A 153 -5.92 -0.73 3.13
C PHE A 153 -4.79 -1.61 2.58
N HIS A 154 -3.60 -1.55 3.18
CA HIS A 154 -2.47 -2.36 2.76
C HIS A 154 -2.69 -3.86 3.02
N VAL A 155 -3.31 -4.21 4.16
CA VAL A 155 -3.71 -5.61 4.41
C VAL A 155 -4.78 -6.05 3.42
N LEU A 156 -5.75 -5.18 3.13
CA LEU A 156 -6.83 -5.42 2.17
C LEU A 156 -6.29 -5.66 0.76
N SER A 157 -5.50 -4.71 0.24
CA SER A 157 -4.96 -4.76 -1.12
C SER A 157 -4.10 -6.02 -1.33
N ARG A 158 -3.31 -6.38 -0.31
CA ARG A 158 -2.46 -7.58 -0.27
C ARG A 158 -3.24 -8.89 -0.29
N ARG A 159 -4.38 -8.95 0.40
CA ARG A 159 -5.22 -10.16 0.46
C ARG A 159 -5.92 -10.46 -0.87
N THR A 160 -6.10 -9.45 -1.71
CA THR A 160 -6.84 -9.57 -2.97
C THR A 160 -6.01 -10.25 -4.08
N SER A 161 -6.66 -10.71 -5.14
CA SER A 161 -5.95 -11.24 -6.30
C SER A 161 -5.14 -10.13 -7.00
N PRO A 162 -4.04 -10.44 -7.71
CA PRO A 162 -3.28 -9.45 -8.46
C PRO A 162 -4.15 -8.60 -9.39
N ALA A 163 -5.11 -9.21 -10.10
CA ALA A 163 -6.03 -8.50 -10.98
C ALA A 163 -6.98 -7.55 -10.21
N ALA A 164 -7.41 -7.93 -9.01
CA ALA A 164 -8.22 -7.05 -8.17
C ALA A 164 -7.41 -5.86 -7.66
N ARG A 165 -6.16 -6.07 -7.26
CA ARG A 165 -5.23 -4.98 -6.88
C ARG A 165 -4.95 -4.04 -8.04
N ASP A 166 -4.69 -4.56 -9.23
CA ASP A 166 -4.49 -3.74 -10.44
C ASP A 166 -5.71 -2.87 -10.73
N SER A 167 -6.91 -3.44 -10.57
CA SER A 167 -8.15 -2.67 -10.76
C SER A 167 -8.36 -1.60 -9.69
N LEU A 168 -7.84 -1.77 -8.46
CA LEU A 168 -7.85 -0.73 -7.43
C LEU A 168 -6.93 0.42 -7.86
N TYR A 169 -5.70 0.12 -8.25
CA TYR A 169 -4.72 1.13 -8.67
C TYR A 169 -5.18 1.87 -9.94
N GLY A 170 -5.84 1.15 -10.86
CA GLY A 170 -6.43 1.73 -12.07
C GLY A 170 -7.53 2.75 -11.82
N LEU A 171 -8.16 2.79 -10.62
CA LEU A 171 -9.16 3.81 -10.28
C LEU A 171 -8.60 5.23 -10.42
N ILE A 172 -7.30 5.40 -10.14
CA ILE A 172 -6.55 6.65 -10.18
C ILE A 172 -5.52 6.66 -11.32
N GLY A 173 -5.72 5.83 -12.35
CA GLY A 173 -4.95 5.86 -13.61
C GLY A 173 -3.61 5.14 -13.57
N PHE A 174 -3.30 4.38 -12.52
CA PHE A 174 -2.09 3.56 -12.49
C PHE A 174 -2.29 2.24 -13.24
N GLU A 175 -1.26 1.85 -13.99
CA GLU A 175 -1.22 0.63 -14.78
C GLU A 175 0.04 -0.16 -14.50
N ARG A 176 -0.10 -1.49 -14.40
CA ARG A 176 1.01 -2.40 -14.13
C ARG A 176 1.97 -2.47 -15.31
N CYS A 177 3.26 -2.57 -15.00
CA CYS A 177 4.32 -3.07 -15.87
C CYS A 177 4.61 -4.53 -15.50
N ALA A 178 4.76 -5.41 -16.50
CA ALA A 178 5.11 -6.81 -16.26
C ALA A 178 6.50 -6.96 -15.59
N SER A 179 7.40 -6.03 -15.90
CA SER A 179 8.68 -5.85 -15.20
C SER A 179 9.24 -4.46 -15.49
N VAL A 180 10.08 -3.94 -14.60
CA VAL A 180 10.77 -2.67 -14.80
C VAL A 180 12.28 -2.87 -14.75
N THR A 181 13.00 -2.43 -15.79
CA THR A 181 14.45 -2.43 -15.82
C THR A 181 14.99 -1.04 -15.51
N LEU A 182 15.70 -0.91 -14.38
CA LEU A 182 16.35 0.32 -13.95
C LEU A 182 17.88 0.16 -13.96
N PRO A 183 18.64 1.25 -14.24
CA PRO A 183 20.10 1.25 -14.08
C PRO A 183 20.52 0.83 -12.65
N PRO A 184 21.60 0.03 -12.48
CA PRO A 184 22.01 -0.47 -11.17
C PRO A 184 22.25 0.60 -10.11
N ASN A 185 22.80 1.76 -10.51
CA ASN A 185 23.03 2.90 -9.63
C ASN A 185 21.73 3.52 -9.10
N LEU A 186 20.68 3.57 -9.93
CA LEU A 186 19.37 4.07 -9.51
C LEU A 186 18.66 3.04 -8.62
N ARG A 187 18.67 1.76 -9.05
CA ARG A 187 18.08 0.66 -8.30
C ARG A 187 18.70 0.50 -6.92
N GLY A 188 20.03 0.60 -6.81
CA GLY A 188 20.77 0.45 -5.55
C GLY A 188 20.50 1.53 -4.51
N ARG A 189 19.86 2.64 -4.93
CA ARG A 189 19.45 3.74 -4.05
C ARG A 189 17.97 3.70 -3.68
N GLY A 190 17.19 2.77 -4.23
CA GLY A 190 15.77 2.65 -3.92
C GLY A 190 15.55 2.49 -2.42
N VAL A 191 14.52 3.15 -1.89
CA VAL A 191 14.04 2.93 -0.53
C VAL A 191 12.80 2.07 -0.61
N SER A 192 12.87 0.87 -0.05
CA SER A 192 11.79 -0.11 -0.11
C SER A 192 10.68 0.25 0.89
N ASN A 193 9.43 0.24 0.43
CA ASN A 193 8.25 0.40 1.28
C ASN A 193 7.68 -1.00 1.63
N PRO A 194 7.59 -1.39 2.91
CA PRO A 194 7.00 -2.68 3.32
C PRO A 194 5.53 -2.87 2.89
N ASP A 195 4.78 -1.80 2.68
CA ASP A 195 3.37 -1.87 2.27
C ASP A 195 3.20 -2.23 0.78
N VAL A 196 4.21 -1.95 -0.04
CA VAL A 196 4.15 -2.13 -1.50
C VAL A 196 4.75 -3.48 -1.89
N GLU A 197 3.89 -4.45 -2.22
CA GLU A 197 4.36 -5.77 -2.71
C GLU A 197 4.98 -5.72 -4.11
N ASP A 198 4.47 -4.85 -4.97
CA ASP A 198 4.93 -4.67 -6.34
C ASP A 198 4.93 -3.19 -6.70
N GLY A 199 6.13 -2.65 -6.94
CA GLY A 199 6.33 -1.24 -7.28
C GLY A 199 6.27 -0.94 -8.78
N ALA A 200 6.01 -1.93 -9.63
CA ALA A 200 6.04 -1.79 -11.10
C ALA A 200 4.74 -1.19 -11.65
N PHE A 201 4.37 0.03 -11.23
CA PHE A 201 3.18 0.74 -11.73
C PHE A 201 3.52 2.12 -12.26
N THR A 202 2.97 2.48 -13.43
CA THR A 202 3.09 3.81 -14.03
C THR A 202 1.74 4.50 -14.09
N VAL A 203 1.75 5.81 -14.20
CA VAL A 203 0.58 6.63 -14.53
C VAL A 203 0.92 7.50 -15.72
N GLU A 204 0.10 7.44 -16.77
CA GLU A 204 0.25 8.30 -17.94
C GLU A 204 -0.31 9.71 -17.62
N VAL A 205 0.53 10.73 -17.81
CA VAL A 205 0.17 12.14 -17.59
C VAL A 205 0.46 12.97 -18.85
N ASP A 206 -0.13 14.16 -18.93
CA ASP A 206 0.17 15.11 -20.00
C ASP A 206 1.60 15.66 -19.86
N GLY A 207 2.43 15.47 -20.88
CA GLY A 207 3.81 15.94 -20.97
C GLY A 207 3.99 17.29 -21.69
N GLY A 208 2.90 18.02 -22.00
CA GLY A 208 2.97 19.29 -22.72
C GLY A 208 3.19 19.13 -24.23
N GLY A 209 2.66 18.04 -24.80
CA GLY A 209 2.73 17.71 -26.22
C GLY A 209 2.44 16.23 -26.45
N GLU A 210 3.31 15.37 -25.94
CA GLU A 210 3.12 13.92 -25.93
C GLU A 210 2.91 13.42 -24.49
N PRO A 211 2.08 12.39 -24.27
CA PRO A 211 1.93 11.78 -22.95
C PRO A 211 3.26 11.21 -22.44
N VAL A 212 3.46 11.25 -21.12
CA VAL A 212 4.60 10.62 -20.45
C VAL A 212 4.11 9.65 -19.40
N ASP A 213 4.71 8.46 -19.38
CA ASP A 213 4.43 7.40 -18.42
C ASP A 213 5.35 7.58 -17.21
N LEU A 214 4.79 7.93 -16.06
CA LEU A 214 5.55 8.22 -14.85
C LEU A 214 5.44 7.10 -13.83
N MET A 215 6.58 6.60 -13.36
CA MET A 215 6.66 5.72 -12.19
C MET A 215 7.18 6.51 -10.98
N PRO A 216 6.39 6.66 -9.90
CA PRO A 216 6.91 7.12 -8.62
C PRO A 216 8.07 6.24 -8.16
N PHE A 217 9.16 6.85 -7.73
CA PHE A 217 10.33 6.12 -7.23
C PHE A 217 10.92 6.85 -6.03
N LEU A 218 10.98 6.15 -4.90
CA LEU A 218 11.61 6.65 -3.68
C LEU A 218 13.09 6.31 -3.71
N THR A 219 13.97 7.31 -3.76
CA THR A 219 15.42 7.14 -3.68
C THR A 219 15.94 7.69 -2.35
N ALA A 220 17.02 7.08 -1.85
CA ALA A 220 17.76 7.53 -0.69
C ALA A 220 18.62 8.77 -1.03
N SER A 221 18.64 9.73 -0.11
CA SER A 221 19.54 10.89 -0.14
C SER A 221 19.94 11.36 1.27
N PRO A 222 21.19 11.15 1.72
CA PRO A 222 22.29 10.47 1.03
C PRO A 222 22.04 8.94 0.87
N GLU A 223 22.85 8.27 0.06
CA GLU A 223 22.69 6.84 -0.28
C GLU A 223 23.06 5.88 0.85
N ARG A 224 23.64 6.42 1.94
CA ARG A 224 24.10 5.66 3.11
C ARG A 224 23.68 6.41 4.36
N TYR A 225 23.63 5.70 5.47
CA TYR A 225 23.37 6.31 6.76
C TYR A 225 24.33 7.47 7.06
N ASP A 226 23.75 8.56 7.53
CA ASP A 226 24.41 9.73 8.06
C ASP A 226 23.85 10.03 9.46
N PRO A 227 24.63 9.94 10.54
CA PRO A 227 24.27 10.37 11.89
C PRO A 227 23.73 11.80 11.98
N ALA A 228 24.06 12.69 11.02
CA ALA A 228 23.45 14.02 10.95
C ALA A 228 21.98 13.99 10.49
N LYS A 229 21.52 12.87 9.93
CA LYS A 229 20.15 12.55 9.51
C LYS A 229 19.66 11.28 10.23
N PRO A 230 19.37 11.33 11.53
CA PRO A 230 19.00 10.12 12.27
C PRO A 230 17.57 9.62 11.98
N SER A 231 16.72 10.45 11.36
CA SER A 231 15.33 10.12 11.06
C SER A 231 15.20 9.36 9.74
N PHE A 232 14.55 8.19 9.76
CA PHE A 232 14.38 7.35 8.56
C PHE A 232 13.68 8.07 7.39
N PRO A 233 12.54 8.77 7.59
CA PRO A 233 11.93 9.59 6.53
C PRO A 233 12.84 10.67 5.91
N SER A 234 13.87 11.15 6.62
CA SER A 234 14.73 12.23 6.11
C SER A 234 15.64 11.80 4.95
N TYR A 235 15.68 10.51 4.65
CA TYR A 235 16.36 9.94 3.48
C TYR A 235 15.46 9.88 2.25
N PHE A 236 14.15 10.03 2.42
CA PHE A 236 13.18 9.83 1.35
C PHE A 236 13.24 10.99 0.36
N GLN A 237 13.66 10.69 -0.86
CA GLN A 237 13.58 11.60 -1.98
C GLN A 237 12.69 10.99 -3.05
N LEU A 238 11.48 11.51 -3.20
CA LEU A 238 10.58 11.12 -4.28
C LEU A 238 11.02 11.74 -5.60
N VAL A 239 11.14 10.91 -6.62
CA VAL A 239 11.30 11.31 -8.02
C VAL A 239 10.29 10.57 -8.89
N PHE A 240 10.05 11.05 -10.10
CA PHE A 240 9.21 10.37 -11.08
C PHE A 240 10.05 9.95 -12.27
N LEU A 241 10.11 8.64 -12.51
CA LEU A 241 10.88 8.08 -13.61
C LEU A 241 10.02 8.08 -14.87
N ASN A 242 10.55 8.60 -15.97
CA ASN A 242 9.94 8.50 -17.28
C ASN A 242 10.16 7.09 -17.82
N ILE A 243 9.08 6.32 -17.91
CA ILE A 243 9.10 4.92 -18.28
C ILE A 243 8.61 4.76 -19.71
N LYS A 244 9.33 3.95 -20.48
CA LYS A 244 8.88 3.47 -21.78
C LYS A 244 8.26 2.09 -21.62
N ARG A 245 7.00 1.95 -22.02
CA ARG A 245 6.35 0.65 -22.21
C ARG A 245 6.85 -0.02 -23.50
N GLY A 246 7.25 -1.28 -23.37
CA GLY A 246 7.72 -2.14 -24.45
C GLY A 246 6.78 -3.33 -24.69
N PRO A 247 7.17 -4.29 -25.56
CA PRO A 247 6.35 -5.46 -25.85
C PRO A 247 6.05 -6.30 -24.61
N ARG A 248 4.83 -6.84 -24.49
CA ARG A 248 4.37 -7.63 -23.32
C ARG A 248 4.48 -6.86 -22.00
N ASP A 249 4.24 -5.55 -22.04
CA ASP A 249 4.24 -4.65 -20.89
C ASP A 249 5.55 -4.63 -20.10
N THR A 250 6.68 -5.02 -20.72
CA THR A 250 8.00 -4.82 -20.12
C THR A 250 8.36 -3.35 -20.19
N CYS A 251 8.79 -2.78 -19.09
CA CYS A 251 9.04 -1.36 -18.94
C CYS A 251 10.52 -1.06 -18.68
N SER A 252 11.00 0.07 -19.16
CA SER A 252 12.37 0.53 -18.90
C SER A 252 12.43 2.04 -18.79
N LEU A 253 13.46 2.54 -18.10
CA LEU A 253 13.74 3.97 -18.05
C LEU A 253 14.00 4.51 -19.46
N VAL A 254 13.38 5.63 -19.81
CA VAL A 254 13.72 6.37 -21.04
C VAL A 254 15.16 6.90 -20.92
N THR A 255 16.04 6.57 -21.86
CA THR A 255 17.46 6.99 -21.86
C THR A 255 17.85 7.82 -23.09
N ALA A 256 16.88 8.25 -23.90
CA ALA A 256 17.14 9.01 -25.11
C ALA A 256 17.71 10.40 -24.81
N THR A 257 18.75 10.81 -25.54
CA THR A 257 19.37 12.13 -25.39
C THR A 257 18.35 13.25 -25.63
N GLY A 258 18.33 14.24 -24.74
CA GLY A 258 17.41 15.39 -24.82
C GLY A 258 16.03 15.14 -24.23
N VAL A 259 15.73 13.91 -23.78
CA VAL A 259 14.50 13.59 -23.05
C VAL A 259 14.82 13.41 -21.57
N THR A 260 14.10 14.12 -20.71
CA THR A 260 14.23 13.97 -19.26
C THR A 260 13.76 12.59 -18.82
N SER A 261 14.67 11.82 -18.22
CA SER A 261 14.41 10.49 -17.66
C SER A 261 13.85 10.52 -16.24
N ILE A 262 14.14 11.58 -15.48
CA ILE A 262 13.81 11.70 -14.07
C ILE A 262 13.28 13.10 -13.81
N PHE A 263 12.05 13.18 -13.32
CA PHE A 263 11.40 14.43 -12.94
C PHE A 263 11.37 14.62 -11.42
N SER A 264 11.49 15.86 -10.97
CA SER A 264 11.18 16.22 -9.59
C SER A 264 9.65 16.27 -9.39
N PRO A 265 9.14 16.10 -8.15
CA PRO A 265 7.70 16.18 -7.90
C PRO A 265 7.06 17.47 -8.42
N GLY A 266 7.71 18.61 -8.21
CA GLY A 266 7.20 19.91 -8.67
C GLY A 266 7.09 20.03 -10.19
N ALA A 267 7.93 19.34 -10.96
CA ALA A 267 7.91 19.40 -12.42
C ALA A 267 6.69 18.71 -13.05
N VAL A 268 6.11 17.72 -12.35
CA VAL A 268 4.99 16.90 -12.86
C VAL A 268 3.71 17.04 -12.02
N GLN A 269 3.75 17.87 -10.97
CA GLN A 269 2.69 17.98 -9.96
C GLN A 269 1.30 18.19 -10.58
N GLY A 270 1.13 19.20 -11.44
CA GLY A 270 -0.18 19.54 -12.04
C GLY A 270 -0.78 18.37 -12.83
N PRO A 271 -0.12 17.89 -13.90
CA PRO A 271 -0.59 16.75 -14.69
C PRO A 271 -0.80 15.47 -13.87
N LEU A 272 0.07 15.20 -12.89
CA LEU A 272 -0.04 14.03 -12.02
C LEU A 272 -1.28 14.10 -11.14
N PHE A 273 -1.46 15.19 -10.39
CA PHE A 273 -2.61 15.36 -9.49
C PHE A 273 -3.94 15.48 -10.27
N ALA A 274 -3.92 15.91 -11.53
CA ALA A 274 -5.10 15.85 -12.40
C ALA A 274 -5.53 14.41 -12.72
N LYS A 275 -4.59 13.44 -12.72
CA LYS A 275 -4.88 12.02 -12.95
C LYS A 275 -5.22 11.28 -11.67
N VAL A 276 -4.44 11.49 -10.60
CA VAL A 276 -4.56 10.68 -9.37
C VAL A 276 -5.49 11.29 -8.31
N GLY A 277 -5.93 12.54 -8.52
CA GLY A 277 -6.72 13.29 -7.55
C GLY A 277 -5.88 13.99 -6.48
N ARG A 278 -6.41 15.06 -5.87
CA ARG A 278 -5.72 16.03 -5.01
C ARG A 278 -6.03 15.85 -3.51
N ASN A 279 -6.50 14.67 -3.12
CA ASN A 279 -6.83 14.37 -1.72
C ASN A 279 -5.58 14.10 -0.86
N THR A 280 -4.45 13.76 -1.50
CA THR A 280 -3.14 13.55 -0.86
C THR A 280 -2.17 14.66 -1.25
N HIS A 281 -1.08 14.81 -0.50
CA HIS A 281 -0.03 15.81 -0.78
C HIS A 281 1.22 15.23 -1.43
N TYR A 282 1.25 13.92 -1.64
CA TYR A 282 2.35 13.16 -2.21
C TYR A 282 1.80 11.96 -2.99
N VAL A 283 2.63 11.39 -3.88
CA VAL A 283 2.30 10.22 -4.68
C VAL A 283 3.52 9.29 -4.65
N PHE A 284 3.71 8.58 -3.53
CA PHE A 284 4.82 7.63 -3.39
C PHE A 284 4.57 6.34 -4.16
N HIS A 285 3.31 5.90 -4.22
CA HIS A 285 2.84 4.77 -4.99
C HIS A 285 1.30 4.86 -5.10
N ALA A 286 0.70 4.09 -6.02
CA ALA A 286 -0.75 3.94 -6.08
C ALA A 286 -1.33 3.41 -4.75
N GLU A 287 -0.59 2.49 -4.11
CA GLU A 287 -0.91 1.89 -2.81
C GLU A 287 -1.09 2.96 -1.72
N GLU A 288 -0.09 3.81 -1.50
CA GLU A 288 -0.16 4.90 -0.51
C GLU A 288 -1.26 5.92 -0.83
N THR A 289 -1.40 6.27 -2.12
CA THR A 289 -2.39 7.26 -2.55
C THR A 289 -3.80 6.76 -2.27
N LEU A 290 -4.08 5.48 -2.51
CA LEU A 290 -5.37 4.88 -2.21
C LEU A 290 -5.56 4.54 -0.74
N ALA A 291 -4.50 4.26 0.02
CA ALA A 291 -4.57 4.07 1.47
C ALA A 291 -5.07 5.34 2.18
N ASP A 292 -4.52 6.51 1.84
CA ASP A 292 -5.01 7.81 2.34
C ASP A 292 -6.50 8.02 2.00
N ASN A 293 -6.86 7.77 0.73
CA ASN A 293 -8.25 7.95 0.26
C ASN A 293 -9.22 6.94 0.87
N PHE A 294 -8.77 5.71 1.12
CA PHE A 294 -9.55 4.71 1.82
C PHE A 294 -9.75 5.10 3.28
N ALA A 295 -8.72 5.60 3.97
CA ALA A 295 -8.86 6.14 5.31
C ALA A 295 -9.90 7.27 5.37
N TYR A 296 -9.89 8.19 4.40
CA TYR A 296 -10.90 9.23 4.30
C TYR A 296 -12.31 8.69 4.04
N LEU A 297 -12.46 7.72 3.14
CA LEU A 297 -13.74 7.06 2.89
C LEU A 297 -14.29 6.44 4.17
N MET A 298 -13.46 5.68 4.90
CA MET A 298 -13.89 4.93 6.07
C MET A 298 -14.14 5.83 7.29
N THR A 299 -13.46 6.98 7.38
CA THR A 299 -13.71 7.99 8.43
C THR A 299 -14.81 8.99 8.07
N GLY A 300 -15.43 8.87 6.89
CA GLY A 300 -16.56 9.70 6.48
C GLY A 300 -16.19 11.13 6.12
N ARG A 301 -14.93 11.37 5.73
CA ARG A 301 -14.46 12.71 5.36
C ARG A 301 -15.05 13.11 4.01
N SER A 302 -15.74 14.25 3.97
CA SER A 302 -16.46 14.74 2.79
C SER A 302 -15.96 16.07 2.23
N ASP A 303 -15.02 16.73 2.92
CA ASP A 303 -14.45 18.04 2.56
C ASP A 303 -13.20 17.90 1.67
N LEU A 304 -13.21 16.94 0.74
CA LEU A 304 -12.05 16.59 -0.07
C LEU A 304 -12.08 17.25 -1.45
N PRO A 305 -10.93 17.68 -1.99
CA PRO A 305 -10.85 18.31 -3.32
C PRO A 305 -11.39 17.44 -4.48
N ASP A 306 -11.23 16.13 -4.38
CA ASP A 306 -11.56 15.16 -5.43
C ASP A 306 -12.38 13.99 -4.88
N MET A 307 -13.66 14.26 -4.59
CA MET A 307 -14.61 13.24 -4.12
C MET A 307 -14.80 12.07 -5.11
N TRP A 308 -14.51 12.25 -6.40
CA TRP A 308 -14.60 11.18 -7.38
C TRP A 308 -13.69 9.98 -7.06
N VAL A 309 -12.56 10.20 -6.36
CA VAL A 309 -11.68 9.10 -5.91
C VAL A 309 -12.39 8.26 -4.85
N ILE A 310 -13.03 8.93 -3.89
CA ILE A 310 -13.81 8.31 -2.81
C ILE A 310 -14.99 7.53 -3.39
N ASP A 311 -15.70 8.11 -4.37
CA ASP A 311 -16.84 7.46 -5.02
C ASP A 311 -16.42 6.22 -5.81
N LYS A 312 -15.30 6.29 -6.54
CA LYS A 312 -14.73 5.13 -7.24
C LYS A 312 -14.32 4.03 -6.27
N LEU A 313 -13.65 4.36 -5.16
CA LEU A 313 -13.26 3.39 -4.13
C LEU A 313 -14.48 2.73 -3.50
N ARG A 314 -15.48 3.52 -3.10
CA ARG A 314 -16.74 3.03 -2.52
C ARG A 314 -17.43 2.05 -3.47
N ALA A 315 -17.56 2.42 -4.74
CA ALA A 315 -18.15 1.57 -5.77
C ALA A 315 -17.32 0.28 -5.97
N ARG A 316 -15.99 0.39 -6.01
CA ARG A 316 -15.10 -0.76 -6.23
C ARG A 316 -15.18 -1.78 -5.10
N LEU A 317 -15.33 -1.30 -3.87
CA LEU A 317 -15.45 -2.10 -2.64
C LEU A 317 -16.89 -2.57 -2.36
N ALA A 318 -17.87 -2.15 -3.17
CA ALA A 318 -19.29 -2.44 -2.99
C ALA A 318 -19.84 -2.00 -1.62
N LEU A 319 -19.32 -0.89 -1.09
CA LEU A 319 -19.78 -0.30 0.16
C LEU A 319 -21.08 0.51 -0.05
N PRO A 320 -21.99 0.56 0.94
CA PRO A 320 -23.20 1.35 0.84
C PRO A 320 -22.88 2.85 0.66
N PRO A 321 -23.79 3.63 0.05
CA PRO A 321 -23.66 5.09 0.02
C PRO A 321 -23.57 5.64 1.44
N GLY A 322 -22.64 6.58 1.63
CA GLY A 322 -22.42 7.29 2.90
C GLY A 322 -23.35 8.48 3.08
#